data_AF-A0A4U5QJH6-F1
#
_entry.id   AF-A0A4U5QJH6-F1
#
_cell.length_a   1.000
_cell.length_b   1.000
_cell.length_c   1.000
_cell.angle_alpha   90.00
_cell.angle_beta   90.00
_cell.angle_gamma   90.00
#
_symmetry.space_group_name_H-M   'P 1'
#
loop_
_entity.id
_entity.type
_entity.pdbx_description
1 polymer ?
#
loop_
_entity_poly.entity_id
_entity_poly.type
_entity_poly.pdbx_seq_one_letter_code
_entity_poly.pdbx_strand_id
1 'polypeptide(L)'
;MNLKNLNLQKPNPVSLSKRLSSNVTNLKLVRRDGSRRFQSGECPHKECDAIRKQWHIIVDGEKNSPPIKNFKDVRFPEPILKMLKAKGIVQPTPIQVQGLPVILTGRDMTGIAFTGSGKTLVFVLPLIMIALQEEIMMPIMPGEGPVGLIVCPSRELARQTYEVVEQFLIPMREAGY
;
A
#
# COMPACT_ATOMS: atom_id res chain seq x y z
N MET A 1 -60.50 11.19 6.82
CA MET A 1 -59.31 10.37 7.15
C MET A 1 -58.11 10.99 6.46
N ASN A 2 -57.12 11.43 7.24
CA ASN A 2 -56.04 12.34 6.83
C ASN A 2 -54.72 11.57 6.95
N LEU A 3 -53.95 11.43 5.86
CA LEU A 3 -52.61 10.84 5.85
C LEU A 3 -51.62 11.90 5.37
N LYS A 4 -51.28 12.82 6.28
CA LYS A 4 -50.06 13.63 6.22
C LYS A 4 -49.09 13.06 7.25
N ASN A 5 -47.80 13.06 6.92
CA ASN A 5 -46.62 12.87 7.79
C ASN A 5 -46.02 11.44 7.84
N LEU A 6 -45.21 11.10 6.84
CA LEU A 6 -43.94 10.40 7.11
C LEU A 6 -42.78 11.36 6.80
N ASN A 7 -42.23 11.95 7.86
CA ASN A 7 -40.98 12.71 7.81
C ASN A 7 -39.83 11.72 7.62
N LEU A 8 -39.28 11.65 6.40
CA LEU A 8 -37.96 11.08 6.16
C LEU A 8 -36.91 12.12 6.58
N GLN A 9 -36.44 11.99 7.81
CA GLN A 9 -35.33 12.79 8.35
C GLN A 9 -34.03 12.34 7.68
N LYS A 10 -33.49 13.16 6.77
CA LYS A 10 -32.11 13.01 6.30
C LYS A 10 -31.16 13.32 7.46
N PRO A 11 -30.12 12.50 7.72
CA PRO A 11 -29.14 12.84 8.75
C PRO A 11 -28.31 14.05 8.30
N ASN A 12 -28.21 15.03 9.19
CA ASN A 12 -27.58 16.32 9.01
C ASN A 12 -26.04 16.18 9.21
N PRO A 13 -25.18 16.65 8.30
CA PRO A 13 -23.74 16.39 8.36
C PRO A 13 -23.00 17.49 9.15
N VAL A 14 -23.35 17.73 10.42
CA VAL A 14 -22.58 18.65 11.27
C VAL A 14 -22.69 18.27 12.74
N SER A 15 -21.79 17.41 13.24
CA SER A 15 -21.32 17.43 14.65
C SER A 15 -20.31 16.33 14.95
N LEU A 16 -19.08 16.42 14.42
CA LEU A 16 -17.93 15.71 14.99
C LEU A 16 -16.71 16.64 15.08
N SER A 17 -16.93 17.85 15.59
CA SER A 17 -15.87 18.67 16.18
C SER A 17 -16.02 18.62 17.71
N LYS A 18 -15.18 17.80 18.35
CA LYS A 18 -14.67 17.90 19.75
C LYS A 18 -14.26 16.52 20.25
N ARG A 19 -12.99 16.19 20.03
CA ARG A 19 -12.12 15.41 20.95
C ARG A 19 -10.71 15.35 20.36
N LEU A 20 -10.06 16.51 20.31
CA LEU A 20 -8.59 16.56 20.28
C LEU A 20 -8.12 16.49 21.73
N SER A 21 -7.62 15.32 22.13
CA SER A 21 -6.88 15.13 23.38
C SER A 21 -5.43 14.83 23.01
N SER A 22 -4.58 15.79 23.37
CA SER A 22 -3.11 15.81 23.42
C SER A 22 -2.36 14.48 23.21
N ASN A 23 -1.69 14.35 22.06
CA ASN A 23 -0.29 13.90 21.89
C ASN A 23 0.06 13.65 20.40
N VAL A 24 -0.28 14.59 19.51
CA VAL A 24 0.22 14.56 18.13
C VAL A 24 1.43 15.47 18.06
N THR A 25 2.61 14.88 18.20
CA THR A 25 3.90 15.54 18.04
C THR A 25 4.02 16.07 16.61
N ASN A 26 3.79 17.37 16.43
CA ASN A 26 4.24 18.23 15.33
C ASN A 26 4.38 17.58 13.93
N LEU A 27 3.26 17.39 13.23
CA LEU A 27 3.25 17.22 11.78
C LEU A 27 3.36 18.61 11.12
N LYS A 28 4.60 19.07 10.89
CA LYS A 28 4.87 20.32 10.15
C LYS A 28 4.82 20.01 8.64
N LEU A 29 3.61 20.05 8.05
CA LEU A 29 3.40 19.86 6.61
C LEU A 29 3.71 21.16 5.85
N VAL A 30 4.95 21.26 5.35
CA VAL A 30 5.32 22.27 4.35
C VAL A 30 4.72 21.86 3.00
N ARG A 31 3.76 22.65 2.50
CA ARG A 31 3.38 22.64 1.09
C ARG A 31 4.53 23.19 0.25
N ARG A 32 5.15 22.34 -0.57
CA ARG A 32 5.89 22.71 -1.78
C ARG A 32 5.64 21.60 -2.79
N ASP A 33 4.94 21.95 -3.87
CA ASP A 33 5.28 21.57 -5.24
C ASP A 33 6.30 20.41 -5.37
N GLY A 34 5.83 19.28 -5.91
CA GLY A 34 6.67 18.15 -6.34
C GLY A 34 6.39 16.84 -5.60
N SER A 35 5.76 15.89 -6.29
CA SER A 35 5.49 14.51 -5.84
C SER A 35 6.72 13.86 -5.18
N ARG A 36 6.69 13.66 -3.86
CA ARG A 36 7.72 12.87 -3.16
C ARG A 36 7.42 11.38 -3.29
N ARG A 37 7.88 10.79 -4.39
CA ARG A 37 8.09 9.34 -4.53
C ARG A 37 8.93 8.82 -3.36
N PHE A 38 8.73 7.57 -2.94
CA PHE A 38 9.62 6.90 -1.99
C PHE A 38 11.07 7.06 -2.47
N GLN A 39 11.90 7.78 -1.70
CA GLN A 39 13.34 7.84 -1.95
C GLN A 39 13.94 6.60 -1.29
N SER A 40 14.27 5.60 -2.10
CA SER A 40 15.07 4.48 -1.61
C SER A 40 16.41 5.03 -1.10
N GLY A 41 16.79 4.68 0.14
CA GLY A 41 18.09 5.09 0.69
C GLY A 41 19.25 4.65 -0.21
N GLU A 42 20.30 5.45 -0.30
CA GLU A 42 21.48 5.09 -1.08
C GLU A 42 22.14 3.86 -0.47
N CYS A 43 22.16 2.76 -1.23
CA CYS A 43 22.89 1.55 -0.90
C CYS A 43 24.11 1.47 -1.82
N PRO A 44 25.33 1.27 -1.28
CA PRO A 44 26.50 1.06 -2.12
C PRO A 44 26.26 -0.08 -3.10
N HIS A 45 26.55 0.12 -4.39
CA HIS A 45 26.29 -0.86 -5.45
C HIS A 45 26.73 -2.29 -5.08
N LYS A 46 27.92 -2.43 -4.47
CA LYS A 46 28.46 -3.73 -4.03
C LYS A 46 27.58 -4.45 -3.00
N GLU A 47 26.98 -3.74 -2.06
CA GLU A 47 26.13 -4.36 -1.04
C GLU A 47 24.78 -4.77 -1.64
N CYS A 48 24.22 -3.93 -2.50
CA CYS A 48 23.00 -4.23 -3.25
C CYS A 48 23.16 -5.48 -4.13
N ASP A 49 24.29 -5.62 -4.80
CA ASP A 49 24.59 -6.78 -5.64
C ASP A 49 24.86 -8.04 -4.80
N ALA A 50 25.45 -7.90 -3.61
CA ALA A 50 25.60 -9.01 -2.67
C ALA A 50 24.25 -9.56 -2.21
N ILE A 51 23.28 -8.69 -1.90
CA ILE A 51 21.91 -9.08 -1.54
C ILE A 51 21.26 -9.81 -2.72
N ARG A 52 21.33 -9.24 -3.93
CA ARG A 52 20.76 -9.88 -5.13
C ARG A 52 21.35 -11.27 -5.36
N LYS A 53 22.67 -11.41 -5.23
CA LYS A 53 23.37 -12.69 -5.35
C LYS A 53 22.93 -13.69 -4.28
N GLN A 54 22.82 -13.26 -3.01
CA GLN A 54 22.39 -14.10 -1.89
C GLN A 54 20.99 -14.66 -2.11
N TRP A 55 20.07 -13.86 -2.65
CA TRP A 55 18.67 -14.22 -2.84
C TRP A 55 18.36 -14.76 -4.25
N HIS A 56 19.38 -15.00 -5.07
CA HIS A 56 19.26 -15.44 -6.47
C HIS A 56 18.34 -14.54 -7.31
N ILE A 57 18.43 -13.23 -7.10
CA ILE A 57 17.67 -12.21 -7.81
C ILE A 57 18.50 -11.73 -8.99
N ILE A 58 17.94 -11.87 -10.19
CA ILE A 58 18.50 -11.29 -11.42
C ILE A 58 17.67 -10.05 -11.72
N VAL A 59 18.36 -8.94 -12.04
CA VAL A 59 17.72 -7.66 -12.34
C VAL A 59 18.31 -7.15 -13.65
N ASP A 60 17.43 -6.68 -14.52
CA ASP A 60 17.78 -6.01 -15.77
C ASP A 60 17.16 -4.60 -15.76
N GLY A 61 17.91 -3.60 -16.21
CA GLY A 61 17.53 -2.19 -16.19
C GLY A 61 18.59 -1.22 -15.65
N GLU A 62 18.60 0.01 -16.17
CA GLU A 62 19.65 1.02 -15.92
C GLU A 62 19.62 1.64 -14.52
N LYS A 63 18.43 1.79 -13.92
CA LYS A 63 18.25 2.35 -12.59
C LYS A 63 17.47 1.34 -11.76
N ASN A 64 18.16 0.62 -10.90
CA ASN A 64 17.54 -0.38 -10.03
C ASN A 64 17.32 0.19 -8.62
N SER A 65 16.13 0.02 -8.06
CA SER A 65 15.93 0.33 -6.63
C SER A 65 16.85 -0.57 -5.80
N PRO A 66 17.49 -0.03 -4.75
CA PRO A 66 18.10 -0.82 -3.69
C PRO A 66 17.14 -1.90 -3.18
N PRO A 67 17.58 -3.18 -3.08
CA PRO A 67 16.77 -4.24 -2.51
C PRO A 67 16.60 -4.03 -1.00
N ILE A 68 15.46 -4.47 -0.46
CA ILE A 68 15.19 -4.42 0.98
C ILE A 68 15.55 -5.75 1.64
N LYS A 69 15.98 -5.74 2.91
CA LYS A 69 16.22 -6.97 3.68
C LYS A 69 15.01 -7.33 4.53
N ASN A 70 14.25 -6.33 4.98
CA ASN A 70 13.11 -6.48 5.87
C ASN A 70 11.95 -5.60 5.40
N PHE A 71 10.71 -5.99 5.74
CA PHE A 71 9.54 -5.13 5.51
C PHE A 71 9.62 -3.80 6.25
N LYS A 72 10.39 -3.72 7.35
CA LYS A 72 10.64 -2.49 8.10
C LYS A 72 11.50 -1.47 7.35
N ASP A 73 12.27 -1.92 6.34
CA ASP A 73 13.05 -1.04 5.48
C ASP A 73 12.13 -0.25 4.53
N VAL A 74 10.88 -0.70 4.40
CA VAL A 74 9.78 0.00 3.75
C VAL A 74 8.92 0.68 4.81
N ARG A 75 8.47 1.90 4.53
CA ARG A 75 7.62 2.68 5.44
C ARG A 75 6.14 2.24 5.36
N PHE A 76 5.87 0.97 5.61
CA PHE A 76 4.50 0.48 5.72
C PHE A 76 3.85 0.92 7.04
N PRO A 77 2.55 1.24 7.04
CA PRO A 77 1.73 1.40 8.23
C PRO A 77 1.83 0.19 9.17
N GLU A 78 1.81 0.45 10.47
CA GLU A 78 1.86 -0.58 11.50
C GLU A 78 0.79 -1.69 11.35
N PRO A 79 -0.47 -1.40 10.94
CA PRO A 79 -1.45 -2.46 10.69
C PRO A 79 -1.01 -3.45 9.61
N ILE A 80 -0.36 -2.98 8.53
CA ILE A 80 0.17 -3.84 7.48
C ILE A 80 1.27 -4.74 8.04
N LEU A 81 2.22 -4.17 8.79
CA LEU A 81 3.32 -4.93 9.39
C LEU A 81 2.81 -5.99 10.39
N LYS A 82 1.81 -5.65 11.20
CA LYS A 82 1.13 -6.59 12.10
C LYS A 82 0.43 -7.69 11.33
N MET A 83 -0.28 -7.36 10.26
CA MET A 83 -0.98 -8.35 9.43
C MET A 83 0.01 -9.30 8.74
N LEU A 84 1.11 -8.80 8.19
CA LEU A 84 2.18 -9.62 7.63
C LEU A 84 2.69 -10.63 8.66
N LYS A 85 3.00 -10.17 9.88
CA LYS A 85 3.44 -11.04 10.98
C LYS A 85 2.37 -12.05 11.37
N ALA A 86 1.10 -11.66 11.46
CA ALA A 86 -0.01 -12.56 11.80
C ALA A 86 -0.24 -13.65 10.74
N LYS A 87 0.08 -13.37 9.46
CA LYS A 87 0.08 -14.37 8.39
C LYS A 87 1.36 -15.23 8.33
N GLY A 88 2.29 -15.05 9.27
CA GLY A 88 3.58 -15.75 9.28
C GLY A 88 4.58 -15.23 8.24
N ILE A 89 4.30 -14.07 7.62
CA ILE A 89 5.16 -13.45 6.62
C ILE A 89 6.14 -12.52 7.34
N VAL A 90 7.21 -13.11 7.88
CA VAL A 90 8.19 -12.39 8.72
C VAL A 90 9.29 -11.72 7.89
N GLN A 91 9.69 -12.34 6.78
CA GLN A 91 10.72 -11.84 5.87
C GLN A 91 10.18 -11.73 4.44
N PRO A 92 10.64 -10.73 3.66
CA PRO A 92 10.26 -10.61 2.26
C PRO A 92 10.83 -11.78 1.45
N THR A 93 10.04 -12.28 0.50
CA THR A 93 10.51 -13.28 -0.48
C THR A 93 11.42 -12.61 -1.53
N PRO A 94 12.22 -13.36 -2.32
CA PRO A 94 13.12 -12.77 -3.32
C PRO A 94 12.45 -11.76 -4.27
N ILE A 95 11.25 -12.06 -4.75
CA ILE A 95 10.51 -11.14 -5.63
C ILE A 95 10.03 -9.88 -4.89
N GLN A 96 9.78 -9.96 -3.59
CA GLN A 96 9.40 -8.82 -2.74
C GLN A 96 10.60 -7.95 -2.37
N VAL A 97 11.75 -8.58 -2.07
CA VAL A 97 13.03 -7.92 -1.77
C VAL A 97 13.38 -6.88 -2.83
N GLN A 98 13.21 -7.21 -4.11
CA GLN A 98 13.52 -6.29 -5.21
C GLN A 98 12.28 -5.58 -5.75
N GLY A 99 11.12 -6.23 -5.79
CA GLY A 99 9.93 -5.68 -6.44
C GLY A 99 9.22 -4.58 -5.65
N LEU A 100 9.12 -4.72 -4.33
CA LEU A 100 8.50 -3.69 -3.48
C LEU A 100 9.18 -2.32 -3.63
N PRO A 101 10.51 -2.19 -3.48
CA PRO A 101 11.15 -0.89 -3.63
C PRO A 101 11.13 -0.40 -5.08
N VAL A 102 10.96 -1.24 -6.10
CA VAL A 102 10.79 -0.79 -7.50
C VAL A 102 9.44 -0.09 -7.66
N ILE A 103 8.35 -0.76 -7.30
CA ILE A 103 6.99 -0.22 -7.50
C ILE A 103 6.75 1.01 -6.60
N LEU A 104 7.22 0.99 -5.35
CA LEU A 104 7.06 2.13 -4.43
C LEU A 104 7.81 3.39 -4.89
N THR A 105 8.86 3.23 -5.71
CA THR A 105 9.54 4.37 -6.36
C THR A 105 8.79 4.89 -7.59
N GLY A 106 7.65 4.31 -7.95
CA GLY A 106 6.86 4.68 -9.14
C GLY A 106 7.51 4.22 -10.44
N ARG A 107 8.23 3.10 -10.42
CA ARG A 107 8.83 2.47 -11.61
C ARG A 107 7.99 1.28 -12.06
N ASP A 108 7.95 1.09 -13.37
CA ASP A 108 7.39 -0.11 -13.98
C ASP A 108 8.30 -1.31 -13.72
N MET A 109 7.69 -2.49 -13.65
CA MET A 109 8.38 -3.73 -13.32
C MET A 109 7.78 -4.89 -14.11
N THR A 110 8.64 -5.70 -14.72
CA THR A 110 8.29 -7.05 -15.18
C THR A 110 8.84 -8.07 -14.18
N GLY A 111 7.95 -8.73 -13.44
CA GLY A 111 8.32 -9.74 -12.44
C GLY A 111 8.21 -11.16 -12.98
N ILE A 112 9.34 -11.84 -13.20
CA ILE A 112 9.36 -13.25 -13.59
C ILE A 112 9.49 -14.10 -12.32
N ALA A 113 8.37 -14.68 -11.86
CA ALA A 113 8.37 -15.54 -10.68
C ALA A 113 7.23 -16.58 -10.72
N PHE A 114 7.50 -17.79 -10.21
CA PHE A 114 6.55 -18.90 -10.17
C PHE A 114 5.41 -18.65 -9.15
N THR A 115 4.31 -19.42 -9.23
CA THR A 115 3.18 -19.31 -8.29
C THR A 115 3.60 -19.74 -6.88
N GLY A 116 3.18 -19.02 -5.86
CA GLY A 116 3.65 -19.23 -4.48
C GLY A 116 4.92 -18.45 -4.11
N SER A 117 5.57 -17.76 -5.06
CA SER A 117 6.73 -16.89 -4.79
C SER A 117 6.43 -15.63 -3.96
N GLY A 118 5.16 -15.36 -3.64
CA GLY A 118 4.74 -14.15 -2.92
C GLY A 118 4.57 -12.90 -3.80
N LYS A 119 4.59 -13.06 -5.13
CA LYS A 119 4.40 -11.96 -6.10
C LYS A 119 3.12 -11.13 -5.91
N THR A 120 2.06 -11.71 -5.32
CA THR A 120 0.80 -10.97 -5.06
C THR A 120 1.01 -9.75 -4.17
N LEU A 121 1.83 -9.88 -3.12
CA LEU A 121 2.08 -8.76 -2.20
C LEU A 121 2.91 -7.65 -2.84
N VAL A 122 3.66 -7.97 -3.90
CA VAL A 122 4.51 -7.01 -4.61
C VAL A 122 3.67 -5.93 -5.28
N PHE A 123 2.50 -6.27 -5.82
CA PHE A 123 1.60 -5.27 -6.41
C PHE A 123 0.46 -4.85 -5.46
N VAL A 124 -0.01 -5.72 -4.55
CA VAL A 124 -1.10 -5.37 -3.62
C VAL A 124 -0.67 -4.34 -2.58
N LEU A 125 0.47 -4.53 -1.90
CA LEU A 125 0.86 -3.61 -0.82
C LEU A 125 1.16 -2.20 -1.35
N PRO A 126 1.92 -2.01 -2.45
CA PRO A 126 2.09 -0.68 -3.02
C PRO A 126 0.78 -0.05 -3.51
N LEU A 127 -0.14 -0.83 -4.09
CA LEU A 127 -1.43 -0.30 -4.54
C LEU A 127 -2.25 0.26 -3.36
N ILE A 128 -2.30 -0.47 -2.24
CA ILE A 128 -2.97 0.00 -1.01
C ILE A 128 -2.31 1.29 -0.50
N MET A 129 -0.97 1.35 -0.49
CA MET A 129 -0.23 2.54 -0.06
C MET A 129 -0.50 3.76 -0.95
N ILE A 130 -0.54 3.56 -2.27
CA ILE A 130 -0.84 4.62 -3.23
C ILE A 130 -2.29 5.08 -3.05
N ALA A 131 -3.25 4.16 -2.97
CA ALA A 131 -4.66 4.51 -2.78
C ALA A 131 -4.91 5.29 -1.47
N LEU A 132 -4.28 4.85 -0.37
CA LEU A 132 -4.33 5.57 0.90
C LEU A 132 -3.73 6.98 0.78
N GLN A 133 -2.59 7.09 0.09
CA GLN A 133 -1.93 8.38 -0.11
C GLN A 133 -2.81 9.33 -0.93
N GLU A 134 -3.42 8.85 -2.02
CA GLU A 134 -4.34 9.65 -2.83
C GLU A 134 -5.55 10.12 -2.00
N GLU A 135 -6.20 9.21 -1.25
CA GLU A 135 -7.34 9.55 -0.38
C GLU A 135 -6.99 10.64 0.67
N ILE A 136 -5.78 10.58 1.25
CA ILE A 136 -5.31 11.58 2.22
C ILE A 136 -5.02 12.93 1.55
N MET A 137 -4.48 12.94 0.33
CA MET A 137 -4.14 14.18 -0.36
C MET A 137 -5.37 14.86 -0.98
N MET A 138 -6.25 14.06 -1.58
CA MET A 138 -7.47 14.49 -2.25
C MET A 138 -8.52 13.37 -2.09
N PRO A 139 -9.51 13.54 -1.19
CA PRO A 139 -10.52 12.52 -0.94
C PRO A 139 -11.22 12.09 -2.23
N ILE A 140 -11.32 10.78 -2.44
CA ILE A 140 -11.91 10.21 -3.65
C ILE A 140 -13.41 10.45 -3.63
N MET A 141 -13.90 11.13 -4.66
CA MET A 141 -15.30 11.53 -4.75
C MET A 141 -16.18 10.43 -5.34
N PRO A 142 -17.46 10.34 -4.96
CA PRO A 142 -18.39 9.41 -5.60
C PRO A 142 -18.46 9.64 -7.12
N GLY A 143 -18.25 8.59 -7.90
CA GLY A 143 -18.22 8.65 -9.37
C GLY A 143 -16.82 8.76 -9.96
N GLU A 144 -15.78 8.96 -9.15
CA GLU A 144 -14.40 8.81 -9.60
C GLU A 144 -14.07 7.33 -9.83
N GLY A 145 -13.28 7.07 -10.87
CA GLY A 145 -12.83 5.73 -11.21
C GLY A 145 -11.84 5.16 -10.18
N PRO A 146 -11.42 3.90 -10.35
CA PRO A 146 -10.47 3.28 -9.42
C PRO A 146 -9.09 3.94 -9.51
N VAL A 147 -8.42 4.13 -8.35
CA VAL A 147 -7.03 4.64 -8.27
C VAL A 147 -6.02 3.67 -8.89
N GLY A 148 -6.32 2.37 -8.88
CA GLY A 148 -5.54 1.40 -9.64
C GLY A 148 -6.29 0.12 -9.94
N LEU A 149 -5.76 -0.63 -10.90
CA LEU A 149 -6.43 -1.77 -11.51
C LEU A 149 -5.50 -2.98 -11.52
N ILE A 150 -6.00 -4.12 -11.02
CA ILE A 150 -5.35 -5.42 -11.14
C ILE A 150 -6.17 -6.26 -12.11
N VAL A 151 -5.54 -6.69 -13.20
CA VAL A 151 -6.18 -7.53 -14.23
C VAL A 151 -5.75 -8.99 -14.00
N CYS A 152 -6.72 -9.90 -13.99
CA CYS A 152 -6.49 -11.33 -13.80
C CYS A 152 -7.03 -12.14 -15.00
N PRO A 153 -6.42 -13.29 -15.33
CA PRO A 153 -6.83 -14.14 -16.44
C PRO A 153 -8.09 -14.97 -16.14
N SER A 154 -8.47 -15.11 -14.86
CA SER A 154 -9.66 -15.85 -14.44
C SER A 154 -10.36 -15.17 -13.26
N ARG A 155 -11.65 -15.48 -13.10
CA ARG A 155 -12.48 -14.95 -12.00
C ARG A 155 -12.00 -15.47 -10.65
N GLU A 156 -11.54 -16.72 -10.61
CA GLU A 156 -11.02 -17.36 -9.41
C GLU A 156 -9.75 -16.67 -8.92
N LEU A 157 -8.83 -16.32 -9.83
CA LEU A 157 -7.61 -15.61 -9.46
C LEU A 157 -7.89 -14.16 -9.06
N ALA A 158 -8.86 -13.51 -9.71
CA ALA A 158 -9.35 -12.19 -9.29
C ALA A 158 -9.91 -12.24 -7.86
N ARG A 159 -10.75 -13.23 -7.55
CA ARG A 159 -11.32 -13.44 -6.22
C ARG A 159 -10.24 -13.69 -5.16
N GLN A 160 -9.27 -14.56 -5.44
CA GLN A 160 -8.14 -14.81 -4.54
C GLN A 160 -7.32 -13.54 -4.27
N THR A 161 -7.08 -12.75 -5.31
CA THR A 161 -6.34 -11.48 -5.18
C THR A 161 -7.13 -10.46 -4.37
N TYR A 162 -8.43 -10.34 -4.61
CA TYR A 162 -9.33 -9.49 -3.85
C TYR A 162 -9.34 -9.85 -2.35
N GLU A 163 -9.39 -11.14 -2.01
CA GLU A 163 -9.31 -11.59 -0.61
C GLU A 163 -8.00 -11.17 0.06
N VAL A 164 -6.88 -11.20 -0.67
CA VAL A 164 -5.60 -10.70 -0.16
C VAL A 164 -5.67 -9.20 0.11
N VAL A 165 -6.28 -8.41 -0.79
CA VAL A 165 -6.47 -6.96 -0.59
C VAL A 165 -7.28 -6.70 0.69
N GLU A 166 -8.44 -7.34 0.83
CA GLU A 166 -9.33 -7.18 1.99
C GLU A 166 -8.64 -7.53 3.32
N GLN A 167 -7.82 -8.58 3.32
CA GLN A 167 -7.06 -8.99 4.52
C GLN A 167 -6.11 -7.89 5.03
N PHE A 168 -5.61 -7.02 4.15
CA PHE A 168 -4.77 -5.88 4.57
C PHE A 168 -5.59 -4.60 4.79
N LEU A 169 -6.71 -4.41 4.08
CA LEU A 169 -7.56 -3.23 4.24
C LEU A 169 -8.38 -3.24 5.55
N ILE A 170 -8.87 -4.41 5.99
CA ILE A 170 -9.68 -4.51 7.22
C ILE A 170 -8.90 -3.99 8.45
N PRO A 171 -7.67 -4.46 8.75
CA PRO A 171 -6.88 -3.94 9.87
C PRO A 171 -6.52 -2.46 9.74
N MET A 172 -6.38 -1.95 8.51
CA MET A 172 -6.13 -0.53 8.27
C MET A 172 -7.36 0.32 8.63
N ARG A 173 -8.54 -0.09 8.19
CA ARG A 173 -9.80 0.57 8.55
C ARG A 173 -10.04 0.56 10.06
N GLU A 174 -9.80 -0.57 10.72
CA GLU A 174 -9.92 -0.70 12.18
C GLU A 174 -8.93 0.20 12.93
N ALA A 175 -7.76 0.46 12.34
CA ALA A 175 -6.76 1.37 12.88
C ALA A 175 -7.01 2.86 12.54
N GLY A 176 -8.10 3.17 11.83
CA GLY A 176 -8.52 4.54 11.51
C GLY A 176 -7.80 5.17 10.32
N TYR A 177 -7.31 4.35 9.39
CA TYR A 177 -6.84 4.79 8.08
C TYR A 177 -8.00 4.97 7.11
#